data_AF-A0A3A8KZ27-F1
#
_entry.id   AF-A0A3A8KZ27-F1
#
_cell.length_a   1.000
_cell.length_b   1.000
_cell.length_c   1.000
_cell.angle_alpha   90.00
_cell.angle_beta   90.00
_cell.angle_gamma   90.00
#
_symmetry.space_group_name_H-M   'P 1'
#
loop_
_entity.id
_entity.type
_entity.pdbx_description
1 polymer ?
#
loop_
_entity_poly.entity_id
_entity_poly.type
_entity_poly.pdbx_seq_one_letter_code
_entity_poly.pdbx_strand_id
1 'polypeptide(L)'
;MAPSPFHAEFRVLIGPDWVPLESLEGREAEAVDMYLRHPSVTCCSFQGGFFIDVGGHPFTDDGSVDEFWMTWSWFVALKALLDGAEETGAHPWEESHMRLWRQGEVLSMEDRSASDQPLTPRVEVMFLPFAQSLARQGLAFLAWTERVLAALDAREPPVSAALKAEFHGALKLPRDVLLEVASKVAR
;
A
#
# COMPACT_ATOMS: atom_id res chain seq x y z
N MET A 1 25.61 3.59 8.39
CA MET A 1 25.77 2.28 9.05
C MET A 1 25.61 1.22 7.98
N ALA A 2 25.70 -0.09 8.28
CA ALA A 2 25.26 -1.08 7.30
C ALA A 2 23.72 -1.04 7.23
N PRO A 3 23.09 -1.06 6.05
CA PRO A 3 21.64 -1.11 5.94
C PRO A 3 21.07 -2.33 6.65
N SER A 4 19.98 -2.13 7.39
CA SER A 4 19.31 -3.19 8.14
C SER A 4 18.56 -4.12 7.19
N PRO A 5 18.43 -5.42 7.54
CA PRO A 5 17.48 -6.29 6.85
C PRO A 5 16.07 -5.75 7.05
N PHE A 6 15.20 -6.00 6.09
CA PHE A 6 13.79 -5.62 6.18
C PHE A 6 12.89 -6.76 5.71
N HIS A 7 11.66 -6.72 6.18
CA HIS A 7 10.56 -7.51 5.65
C HIS A 7 9.38 -6.56 5.41
N ALA A 8 8.76 -6.64 4.24
CA ALA A 8 7.58 -5.85 3.92
C ALA A 8 6.49 -6.80 3.42
N GLU A 9 5.30 -6.70 3.98
CA GLU A 9 4.14 -7.50 3.62
C GLU A 9 2.93 -6.59 3.44
N PHE A 10 2.31 -6.63 2.27
CA PHE A 10 1.06 -5.92 2.03
C PHE A 10 -0.08 -6.75 2.61
N ARG A 11 -0.89 -6.12 3.45
CA ARG A 11 -2.09 -6.73 4.03
C ARG A 11 -3.33 -5.89 3.71
N VAL A 12 -4.47 -6.56 3.65
CA VAL A 12 -5.79 -5.97 3.48
C VAL A 12 -6.61 -6.31 4.71
N LEU A 13 -7.36 -5.35 5.24
CA LEU A 13 -8.32 -5.63 6.29
C LEU A 13 -9.53 -6.33 5.68
N ILE A 14 -9.80 -7.56 6.12
CA ILE A 14 -10.98 -8.34 5.76
C ILE A 14 -11.70 -8.76 7.05
N GLY A 15 -12.90 -8.22 7.26
CA GLY A 15 -13.56 -8.30 8.55
C GLY A 15 -12.72 -7.62 9.64
N PRO A 16 -12.41 -8.30 10.76
CA PRO A 16 -11.53 -7.77 11.80
C PRO A 16 -10.03 -8.07 11.56
N ASP A 17 -9.69 -8.83 10.50
CA ASP A 17 -8.38 -9.45 10.36
C ASP A 17 -7.55 -8.78 9.26
N TRP A 18 -6.28 -8.51 9.55
CA TRP A 18 -5.28 -8.11 8.56
C TRP A 18 -4.77 -9.35 7.80
N VAL A 19 -5.22 -9.53 6.56
CA VAL A 19 -4.92 -10.70 5.74
C VAL A 19 -3.80 -10.38 4.73
N PRO A 20 -2.71 -11.16 4.69
CA PRO A 20 -1.63 -10.95 3.72
C PRO A 20 -2.07 -11.30 2.29
N LEU A 21 -1.48 -10.64 1.29
CA LEU A 21 -1.85 -10.82 -0.12
C LEU A 21 -1.88 -12.27 -0.59
N GLU A 22 -0.91 -13.10 -0.17
CA GLU A 22 -0.89 -14.54 -0.52
C GLU A 22 -2.08 -15.33 0.00
N SER A 23 -2.76 -14.84 1.04
CA SER A 23 -3.91 -15.49 1.67
C SER A 23 -5.26 -14.89 1.24
N LEU A 24 -5.25 -13.93 0.31
CA LEU A 24 -6.45 -13.28 -0.21
C LEU A 24 -7.13 -14.03 -1.36
N GLU A 25 -6.46 -15.00 -1.96
CA GLU A 25 -7.05 -15.82 -3.02
C GLU A 25 -8.30 -16.55 -2.50
N GLY A 26 -9.43 -16.40 -3.19
CA GLY A 26 -10.71 -16.99 -2.82
C GLY A 26 -11.52 -16.17 -1.82
N ARG A 27 -11.00 -15.02 -1.34
CA ARG A 27 -11.70 -14.12 -0.41
C ARG A 27 -12.35 -12.91 -1.10
N GLU A 28 -12.40 -12.89 -2.43
CA GLU A 28 -12.91 -11.74 -3.18
C GLU A 28 -14.38 -11.44 -2.86
N ALA A 29 -15.22 -12.47 -2.75
CA ALA A 29 -16.63 -12.30 -2.39
C ALA A 29 -16.80 -11.79 -0.94
N GLU A 30 -15.97 -12.27 -0.01
CA GLU A 30 -15.93 -11.81 1.38
C GLU A 30 -15.54 -10.33 1.47
N ALA A 31 -14.53 -9.91 0.69
CA ALA A 31 -14.11 -8.52 0.59
C ALA A 31 -15.27 -7.64 0.08
N VAL A 32 -15.92 -8.05 -1.02
CA VAL A 32 -17.10 -7.33 -1.56
C VAL A 32 -18.22 -7.24 -0.51
N ASP A 33 -18.53 -8.35 0.17
CA ASP A 33 -19.54 -8.38 1.23
C ASP A 33 -19.24 -7.38 2.34
N MET A 34 -17.98 -7.32 2.78
CA MET A 34 -17.55 -6.40 3.83
C MET A 34 -17.73 -4.95 3.38
N TYR A 35 -17.18 -4.58 2.22
CA TYR A 35 -17.23 -3.19 1.75
C TYR A 35 -18.66 -2.71 1.49
N LEU A 36 -19.55 -3.59 1.01
CA LEU A 36 -20.96 -3.26 0.78
C LEU A 36 -21.79 -3.10 2.05
N ARG A 37 -21.28 -3.46 3.24
CA ARG A 37 -21.96 -3.19 4.52
C ARG A 37 -21.87 -1.73 4.94
N HIS A 38 -20.96 -0.95 4.36
CA HIS A 38 -20.86 0.47 4.64
C HIS A 38 -22.05 1.23 4.05
N PRO A 39 -22.61 2.25 4.74
CA PRO A 39 -23.69 3.08 4.20
C PRO A 39 -23.35 3.76 2.86
N SER A 40 -22.06 3.98 2.62
CA SER A 40 -21.48 4.50 1.38
C SER A 40 -20.08 3.92 1.19
N VAL A 41 -19.74 3.55 -0.05
CA VAL A 41 -18.41 3.06 -0.40
C VAL A 41 -17.56 4.23 -0.89
N THR A 42 -16.48 4.52 -0.18
CA THR A 42 -15.55 5.62 -0.50
C THR A 42 -14.11 5.09 -0.51
N CYS A 43 -13.14 5.93 -0.90
CA CYS A 43 -11.72 5.54 -0.82
C CYS A 43 -11.30 5.16 0.61
N CYS A 44 -11.97 5.71 1.63
CA CYS A 44 -11.72 5.42 3.04
C CYS A 44 -12.33 4.09 3.51
N SER A 45 -13.20 3.47 2.69
CA SER A 45 -13.81 2.17 3.03
C SER A 45 -12.82 1.02 2.88
N PHE A 46 -11.68 1.23 2.23
CA PHE A 46 -10.74 0.18 1.85
C PHE A 46 -9.44 0.30 2.63
N GLN A 47 -9.27 -0.55 3.65
CA GLN A 47 -8.08 -0.52 4.50
C GLN A 47 -7.03 -1.55 4.10
N GLY A 48 -5.79 -1.07 3.98
CA GLY A 48 -4.60 -1.89 3.77
C GLY A 48 -3.42 -1.15 3.20
N GLY A 49 -2.28 -1.81 3.38
CA GLY A 49 -0.98 -1.24 3.09
C GLY A 49 0.16 -2.12 3.53
N PHE A 50 1.35 -1.54 3.52
CA PHE A 50 2.58 -2.25 3.81
C PHE A 50 2.85 -2.30 5.32
N PHE A 51 2.94 -3.51 5.84
CA PHE A 51 3.48 -3.83 7.16
C PHE A 51 4.98 -4.04 6.98
N ILE A 52 5.79 -3.14 7.53
CA ILE A 52 7.23 -3.11 7.30
C ILE A 52 7.92 -3.33 8.63
N ASP A 53 8.75 -4.37 8.68
CA ASP A 53 9.73 -4.61 9.74
C ASP A 53 11.12 -4.24 9.23
N VAL A 54 11.89 -3.52 10.05
CA VAL A 54 13.29 -3.21 9.78
C VAL A 54 14.14 -3.62 10.97
N GLY A 55 15.03 -4.59 10.77
CA GLY A 55 15.92 -5.09 11.82
C GLY A 55 15.21 -5.80 12.98
N GLY A 56 14.02 -6.37 12.77
CA GLY A 56 13.22 -7.03 13.81
C GLY A 56 12.33 -6.06 14.61
N HIS A 57 12.17 -4.83 14.12
CA HIS A 57 11.31 -3.81 14.72
C HIS A 57 10.25 -3.34 13.72
N PRO A 58 8.97 -3.25 14.13
CA PRO A 58 7.93 -2.70 13.27
C PRO A 58 8.21 -1.23 12.99
N PHE A 59 8.24 -0.90 11.70
CA PHE A 59 8.29 0.46 11.18
C PHE A 59 6.89 0.93 10.78
N THR A 60 6.09 0.03 10.19
CA THR A 60 4.63 0.19 10.00
C THR A 60 3.92 -1.10 10.41
N ASP A 61 2.79 -0.96 11.10
CA ASP A 61 2.01 -2.02 11.73
C ASP A 61 0.49 -1.73 11.69
N ASP A 62 -0.30 -2.46 12.47
CA ASP A 62 -1.76 -2.34 12.51
C ASP A 62 -2.26 -1.00 13.05
N GLY A 63 -1.42 -0.27 13.79
CA GLY A 63 -1.72 1.07 14.29
C GLY A 63 -1.27 2.21 13.36
N SER A 64 -0.58 1.89 12.26
CA SER A 64 0.08 2.88 11.39
C SER A 64 -0.07 2.59 9.88
N VAL A 65 -1.02 1.72 9.54
CA VAL A 65 -1.49 1.47 8.17
C VAL A 65 -2.98 1.83 8.09
N ASP A 66 -3.36 2.58 7.06
CA ASP A 66 -4.73 3.04 6.88
C ASP A 66 -5.31 2.62 5.54
N GLU A 67 -5.69 3.56 4.66
CA GLU A 67 -6.48 3.23 3.48
C GLU A 67 -5.64 2.97 2.23
N PHE A 68 -6.16 2.19 1.28
CA PHE A 68 -5.43 1.79 0.07
C PHE A 68 -4.86 2.97 -0.72
N TRP A 69 -5.58 4.11 -0.72
CA TRP A 69 -5.15 5.30 -1.44
C TRP A 69 -3.87 5.91 -0.85
N MET A 70 -3.66 5.77 0.46
CA MET A 70 -2.45 6.19 1.17
C MET A 70 -1.26 5.32 0.78
N THR A 71 -1.47 4.00 0.71
CA THR A 71 -0.43 3.06 0.27
C THR A 71 0.16 3.42 -1.09
N TRP A 72 -0.63 4.09 -1.92
CA TRP A 72 -0.21 4.51 -3.24
C TRP A 72 0.82 5.64 -3.27
N SER A 73 0.90 6.43 -2.20
CA SER A 73 1.96 7.42 -2.00
C SER A 73 3.35 6.77 -2.02
N TRP A 74 3.50 5.52 -1.58
CA TRP A 74 4.75 4.77 -1.69
C TRP A 74 5.23 4.65 -3.13
N PHE A 75 4.34 4.36 -4.08
CA PHE A 75 4.73 4.19 -5.48
C PHE A 75 5.09 5.52 -6.14
N VAL A 76 4.40 6.60 -5.79
CA VAL A 76 4.77 7.96 -6.22
C VAL A 76 6.17 8.31 -5.71
N ALA A 77 6.44 8.01 -4.43
CA ALA A 77 7.73 8.26 -3.81
C ALA A 77 8.84 7.41 -4.44
N LEU A 78 8.63 6.10 -4.59
CA LEU A 78 9.57 5.20 -5.25
C LEU A 78 9.86 5.63 -6.69
N LYS A 79 8.84 6.06 -7.44
CA LYS A 79 9.02 6.58 -8.79
C LYS A 79 9.98 7.79 -8.78
N ALA A 80 9.75 8.76 -7.91
CA ALA A 80 10.61 9.95 -7.80
C ALA A 80 12.06 9.57 -7.47
N LEU A 81 12.28 8.66 -6.51
CA LEU A 81 13.63 8.19 -6.15
C LEU A 81 14.30 7.40 -7.29
N LEU A 82 13.54 6.62 -8.06
CA LEU A 82 14.03 5.91 -9.24
C LEU A 82 14.36 6.87 -10.40
N ASP A 83 13.67 8.01 -10.47
CA ASP A 83 13.94 9.10 -11.42
C ASP A 83 15.10 10.01 -11.00
N GLY A 84 15.75 9.73 -9.86
CA GLY A 84 16.95 10.43 -9.40
C GLY A 84 16.69 11.51 -8.37
N ALA A 85 15.49 11.60 -7.79
CA ALA A 85 15.28 12.45 -6.61
C ALA A 85 16.10 11.91 -5.42
N GLU A 86 16.73 12.82 -4.67
CA GLU A 86 17.48 12.50 -3.45
C GLU A 86 16.57 12.42 -2.21
N GLU A 87 15.43 13.13 -2.24
CA GLU A 87 14.44 13.19 -1.16
C GLU A 87 13.02 13.17 -1.73
N THR A 88 12.12 12.50 -1.02
CA THR A 88 10.67 12.50 -1.28
C THR A 88 9.93 12.16 0.02
N GLY A 89 8.60 12.10 -0.03
CA GLY A 89 7.79 11.57 1.07
C GLY A 89 6.72 10.58 0.62
N ALA A 90 6.21 9.84 1.60
CA ALA A 90 5.05 8.97 1.50
C ALA A 90 4.12 9.19 2.72
N HIS A 91 2.90 8.72 2.63
CA HIS A 91 1.88 8.79 3.67
C HIS A 91 1.29 7.39 3.82
N PRO A 92 1.76 6.55 4.76
CA PRO A 92 1.17 5.24 5.02
C PRO A 92 -0.18 5.32 5.77
N TRP A 93 -0.45 6.42 6.48
CA TRP A 93 -1.67 6.67 7.25
C TRP A 93 -1.94 8.17 7.47
N GLU A 94 -3.12 8.55 7.96
CA GLU A 94 -3.62 9.95 8.00
C GLU A 94 -2.69 10.93 8.71
N GLU A 95 -2.09 10.55 9.83
CA GLU A 95 -1.25 11.47 10.61
C GLU A 95 0.25 11.36 10.26
N SER A 96 0.61 10.56 9.27
CA SER A 96 1.99 10.40 8.81
C SER A 96 2.40 11.40 7.74
N HIS A 97 3.63 11.84 7.87
CA HIS A 97 4.44 12.41 6.80
C HIS A 97 5.81 11.75 6.80
N MET A 98 5.88 10.57 6.19
CA MET A 98 7.12 9.83 6.06
C MET A 98 8.06 10.52 5.09
N ARG A 99 9.31 10.67 5.51
CA ARG A 99 10.38 11.19 4.67
C ARG A 99 11.31 10.07 4.26
N LEU A 100 11.70 10.12 2.99
CA LEU A 100 12.54 9.13 2.34
C LEU A 100 13.73 9.86 1.71
N TRP A 101 14.94 9.44 2.06
CA TRP A 101 16.18 9.97 1.49
C TRP A 101 16.97 8.85 0.84
N ARG A 102 17.40 9.04 -0.40
CA ARG A 102 18.23 8.09 -1.13
C ARG A 102 19.67 8.61 -1.24
N GLN A 103 20.61 7.81 -0.76
CA GLN A 103 22.05 8.06 -0.92
C GLN A 103 22.69 6.84 -1.58
N GLY A 104 22.81 6.89 -2.91
CA GLY A 104 23.24 5.76 -3.71
C GLY A 104 22.30 4.57 -3.57
N GLU A 105 22.79 3.49 -2.96
CA GLU A 105 22.05 2.24 -2.74
C GLU A 105 21.31 2.19 -1.40
N VAL A 106 21.46 3.22 -0.55
CA VAL A 106 20.83 3.27 0.77
C VAL A 106 19.59 4.15 0.72
N LEU A 107 18.49 3.63 1.26
CA LEU A 107 17.27 4.36 1.55
C LEU A 107 17.17 4.59 3.06
N SER A 108 17.19 5.85 3.48
CA SER A 108 16.84 6.25 4.85
C SER A 108 15.36 6.59 4.91
N MET A 109 14.67 6.12 5.95
CA MET A 109 13.24 6.34 6.16
C MET A 109 13.01 6.84 7.58
N GLU A 110 12.12 7.82 7.73
CA GLU A 110 11.69 8.34 9.03
C GLU A 110 10.21 8.73 8.94
N ASP A 111 9.37 8.12 9.78
CA ASP A 111 7.99 8.54 9.90
C ASP A 111 7.85 9.68 10.92
N ARG A 112 7.00 10.65 10.59
CA ARG A 112 6.79 11.88 11.36
C ARG A 112 5.31 12.18 11.43
N SER A 113 4.88 12.75 12.55
CA SER A 113 3.50 13.21 12.72
C SER A 113 3.20 14.41 11.82
N ALA A 114 1.92 14.78 11.72
CA ALA A 114 1.48 16.03 11.13
C ALA A 114 2.11 17.30 11.75
N SER A 115 2.59 17.21 13.01
CA SER A 115 3.33 18.27 13.71
C SER A 115 4.86 18.16 13.57
N ASP A 116 5.33 17.34 12.62
CA ASP A 116 6.72 17.09 12.27
C ASP A 116 7.54 16.45 13.41
N GLN A 117 6.89 15.80 14.38
CA GLN A 117 7.56 15.03 15.44
C GLN A 117 7.90 13.62 14.93
N PRO A 118 9.12 13.09 15.15
CA PRO A 118 9.43 11.71 14.81
C PRO A 118 8.50 10.72 15.54
N LEU A 119 7.84 9.87 14.77
CA LEU A 119 7.00 8.77 15.29
C LEU A 119 7.80 7.49 15.45
N THR A 120 8.70 7.25 14.50
CA THR A 120 9.63 6.12 14.50
C THR A 120 11.07 6.64 14.52
N PRO A 121 12.03 5.87 15.06
CA PRO A 121 13.43 6.12 14.78
C PRO A 121 13.71 6.10 13.27
N ARG A 122 14.69 6.88 12.82
CA ARG A 122 15.19 6.76 11.45
C ARG A 122 15.81 5.39 11.23
N VAL A 123 15.44 4.74 10.13
CA VAL A 123 15.96 3.43 9.71
C VAL A 123 16.63 3.53 8.33
N GLU A 124 17.54 2.59 8.04
CA GLU A 124 18.26 2.50 6.75
C GLU A 124 18.09 1.11 6.15
N VAL A 125 17.69 1.02 4.88
CA VAL A 125 17.55 -0.25 4.12
C VAL A 125 18.23 -0.15 2.75
N MET A 126 18.45 -1.29 2.11
CA MET A 126 18.90 -1.32 0.71
C MET A 126 17.76 -0.87 -0.21
N PHE A 127 17.99 0.18 -1.01
CA PHE A 127 16.96 0.82 -1.81
C PHE A 127 16.36 -0.12 -2.86
N LEU A 128 17.20 -0.73 -3.72
CA LEU A 128 16.70 -1.53 -4.83
C LEU A 128 15.91 -2.77 -4.36
N PRO A 129 16.39 -3.60 -3.41
CA PRO A 129 15.61 -4.70 -2.86
C PRO A 129 14.29 -4.24 -2.23
N PHE A 130 14.29 -3.11 -1.53
CA PHE A 130 13.09 -2.53 -0.94
C PHE A 130 12.05 -2.15 -2.01
N ALA A 131 12.47 -1.39 -3.03
CA ALA A 131 11.63 -0.99 -4.14
C ALA A 131 11.08 -2.20 -4.93
N GLN A 132 11.91 -3.23 -5.16
CA GLN A 132 11.49 -4.49 -5.79
C GLN A 132 10.41 -5.21 -4.97
N SER A 133 10.59 -5.29 -3.64
CA SER A 133 9.61 -5.94 -2.75
C SER A 133 8.25 -5.24 -2.80
N LEU A 134 8.24 -3.91 -2.68
CA LEU A 134 6.99 -3.12 -2.72
C LEU A 134 6.34 -3.20 -4.11
N ALA A 135 7.10 -3.09 -5.19
CA ALA A 135 6.56 -3.16 -6.55
C ALA A 135 5.91 -4.53 -6.84
N ARG A 136 6.57 -5.64 -6.47
CA ARG A 136 6.02 -6.99 -6.63
C ARG A 136 4.68 -7.14 -5.92
N GLN A 137 4.59 -6.65 -4.69
CA GLN A 137 3.37 -6.73 -3.88
C GLN A 137 2.29 -5.80 -4.39
N GLY A 138 2.65 -4.60 -4.85
CA GLY A 138 1.72 -3.70 -5.55
C GLY A 138 1.09 -4.35 -6.78
N LEU A 139 1.88 -5.05 -7.60
CA LEU A 139 1.36 -5.78 -8.76
C LEU A 139 0.41 -6.91 -8.37
N ALA A 140 0.75 -7.68 -7.33
CA ALA A 140 -0.11 -8.73 -6.82
C ALA A 140 -1.43 -8.16 -6.27
N PHE A 141 -1.36 -7.03 -5.58
CA PHE A 141 -2.54 -6.31 -5.09
C PHE A 141 -3.41 -5.77 -6.23
N LEU A 142 -2.83 -5.18 -7.28
CA LEU A 142 -3.58 -4.79 -8.48
C LEU A 142 -4.31 -5.98 -9.13
N ALA A 143 -3.66 -7.14 -9.21
CA ALA A 143 -4.31 -8.34 -9.74
C ALA A 143 -5.45 -8.81 -8.83
N TRP A 144 -5.33 -8.66 -7.52
CA TRP A 144 -6.40 -8.98 -6.58
C TRP A 144 -7.58 -7.99 -6.68
N THR A 145 -7.32 -6.69 -6.78
CA THR A 145 -8.38 -5.69 -6.91
C THR A 145 -9.19 -5.89 -8.19
N GLU A 146 -8.57 -6.30 -9.30
CA GLU A 146 -9.29 -6.71 -10.51
C GLU A 146 -10.25 -7.89 -10.26
N ARG A 147 -9.84 -8.88 -9.48
CA ARG A 147 -10.72 -10.02 -9.13
C ARG A 147 -11.84 -9.62 -8.19
N VAL A 148 -11.60 -8.69 -7.25
CA VAL A 148 -12.65 -8.11 -6.39
C VAL A 148 -13.70 -7.37 -7.23
N LEU A 149 -13.27 -6.56 -8.21
CA LEU A 149 -14.19 -5.87 -9.12
C LEU A 149 -14.99 -6.88 -9.97
N ALA A 150 -14.34 -7.94 -10.47
CA ALA A 150 -15.04 -9.01 -11.19
C ALA A 150 -16.07 -9.74 -10.30
N ALA A 151 -15.73 -9.99 -9.03
CA ALA A 151 -16.65 -10.59 -8.05
C ALA A 151 -17.82 -9.66 -7.72
N LEU A 152 -17.60 -8.36 -7.61
CA LEU A 152 -18.65 -7.35 -7.47
C LEU A 152 -19.60 -7.39 -8.68
N ASP A 153 -19.04 -7.52 -9.88
CA ASP A 153 -19.82 -7.52 -11.11
C ASP A 153 -20.69 -8.75 -11.29
N ALA A 154 -20.18 -9.92 -10.89
CA ALA A 154 -20.86 -11.21 -10.96
C ALA A 154 -21.73 -11.53 -9.74
N ARG A 155 -21.83 -10.63 -8.76
CA ARG A 155 -22.52 -10.85 -7.49
C ARG A 155 -24.02 -11.08 -7.66
N GLU A 156 -24.57 -11.98 -6.85
CA GLU A 156 -26.01 -12.21 -6.66
C GLU A 156 -26.42 -12.02 -5.18
N PRO A 157 -27.47 -11.23 -4.87
CA PRO A 157 -28.24 -10.40 -5.79
C PRO A 157 -27.40 -9.24 -6.38
N PRO A 158 -27.77 -8.71 -7.55
CA PRO A 158 -26.99 -7.70 -8.23
C PRO A 158 -26.92 -6.40 -7.43
N VAL A 159 -25.71 -5.81 -7.39
CA VAL A 159 -25.48 -4.48 -6.82
C VAL A 159 -26.04 -3.42 -7.77
N SER A 160 -26.64 -2.36 -7.22
CA SER A 160 -27.15 -1.25 -8.03
C SER A 160 -26.03 -0.59 -8.85
N ALA A 161 -26.35 -0.10 -10.04
CA ALA A 161 -25.35 0.53 -10.93
C ALA A 161 -24.64 1.72 -10.28
N ALA A 162 -25.35 2.50 -9.45
CA ALA A 162 -24.78 3.61 -8.70
C ALA A 162 -23.69 3.13 -7.71
N LEU A 163 -24.01 2.12 -6.90
CA LEU A 163 -23.08 1.60 -5.90
C LEU A 163 -21.90 0.87 -6.55
N LYS A 164 -22.11 0.19 -7.68
CA LYS A 164 -20.99 -0.33 -8.49
C LYS A 164 -20.06 0.79 -8.96
N ALA A 165 -20.60 1.88 -9.48
CA ALA A 165 -19.78 3.01 -9.93
C ALA A 165 -18.96 3.64 -8.80
N GLU A 166 -19.56 3.79 -7.60
CA GLU A 166 -18.86 4.25 -6.40
C GLU A 166 -17.70 3.30 -6.02
N PHE A 167 -17.97 2.00 -5.98
CA PHE A 167 -16.96 0.99 -5.66
C PHE A 167 -15.80 1.00 -6.67
N HIS A 168 -16.10 0.99 -7.97
CA HIS A 168 -15.08 1.08 -9.02
C HIS A 168 -14.28 2.37 -8.93
N GLY A 169 -14.93 3.49 -8.62
CA GLY A 169 -14.27 4.79 -8.43
C GLY A 169 -13.33 4.79 -7.23
N ALA A 170 -13.77 4.25 -6.10
CA ALA A 170 -12.98 4.17 -4.87
C ALA A 170 -11.79 3.20 -4.99
N LEU A 171 -11.93 2.13 -5.76
CA LEU A 171 -10.86 1.17 -6.05
C LEU A 171 -9.99 1.56 -7.27
N LYS A 172 -10.18 2.76 -7.85
CA LYS A 172 -9.44 3.22 -9.01
C LYS A 172 -8.06 3.73 -8.62
N LEU A 173 -7.16 2.78 -8.43
CA LEU A 173 -5.75 3.01 -8.10
C LEU A 173 -4.97 3.50 -9.34
N PRO A 174 -4.05 4.49 -9.25
CA PRO A 174 -3.23 4.91 -10.40
C PRO A 174 -2.17 3.85 -10.71
N ARG A 175 -2.63 2.88 -11.51
CA ARG A 175 -1.90 1.70 -11.97
C ARG A 175 -0.65 2.05 -12.77
N ASP A 176 -0.71 3.10 -13.55
CA ASP A 176 0.37 3.59 -14.41
C ASP A 176 1.64 3.88 -13.61
N VAL A 177 1.52 4.53 -12.46
CA VAL A 177 2.65 4.83 -11.56
C VAL A 177 3.33 3.53 -11.09
N LEU A 178 2.55 2.56 -10.62
CA LEU A 178 3.07 1.28 -10.15
C LEU A 178 3.71 0.47 -11.28
N LEU A 179 3.09 0.42 -12.47
CA LEU A 179 3.67 -0.26 -13.63
C LEU A 179 5.01 0.35 -14.03
N GLU A 180 5.13 1.68 -13.97
CA GLU A 180 6.39 2.37 -14.25
C GLU A 180 7.47 2.01 -13.21
N VAL A 181 7.14 2.07 -11.92
CA VAL A 181 8.05 1.64 -10.83
C VAL A 181 8.50 0.20 -11.05
N ALA A 182 7.57 -0.73 -11.26
CA ALA A 182 7.86 -2.14 -11.50
C ALA A 182 8.82 -2.35 -12.68
N SER A 183 8.62 -1.60 -13.78
CA SER A 183 9.47 -1.70 -14.96
C SER A 183 10.92 -1.25 -14.73
N LYS A 184 11.13 -0.32 -13.79
CA LYS A 184 12.47 0.22 -13.46
C LYS A 184 13.22 -0.68 -12.50
N VAL A 185 12.53 -1.34 -11.58
CA VAL A 185 13.15 -2.22 -10.57
C VAL A 185 13.34 -3.67 -11.03
N ALA A 186 12.71 -4.07 -12.15
CA ALA A 186 12.86 -5.38 -12.76
C ALA A 186 14.14 -5.55 -13.60
N ARG A 187 14.92 -4.48 -13.75
CA ARG A 187 16.19 -4.45 -14.50
C ARG A 187 17.36 -4.67 -13.56
#